data_AF-A0A950F7Z4-F1
#
_entry.id   AF-A0A950F7Z4-F1
#
_cell.length_a   1.000
_cell.length_b   1.000
_cell.length_c   1.000
_cell.angle_alpha   90.00
_cell.angle_beta   90.00
_cell.angle_gamma   90.00
#
_symmetry.space_group_name_H-M   'P 1'
#
loop_
_entity.id
_entity.type
_entity.pdbx_description
1 polymer ?
#
loop_
_entity_poly.entity_id
_entity_poly.type
_entity_poly.pdbx_seq_one_letter_code
_entity_poly.pdbx_strand_id
1 'polypeptide(L)'
;MDTKKKELLGNFYRDGKIDTQETIETNDHDFSSAKAGTVIPHGLYDVGKNKAIINLNTSHDTSELACDSIAAWWDQQGQADYPQA
;
A
#
# COMPACT_ATOMS: atom_id res chain seq x y z
N MET A 1 -12.27 -3.83 -2.44
CA MET A 1 -11.10 -3.03 -2.03
C MET A 1 -10.71 -3.43 -0.62
N ASP A 2 -9.41 -3.52 -0.35
CA ASP A 2 -8.84 -3.79 0.97
C ASP A 2 -7.99 -2.61 1.44
N THR A 3 -8.24 -2.12 2.65
CA THR A 3 -7.54 -0.98 3.27
C THR A 3 -7.12 -1.26 4.72
N LYS A 4 -7.29 -2.50 5.19
CA LYS A 4 -7.12 -2.85 6.62
C LYS A 4 -5.69 -2.73 7.09
N LYS A 5 -4.74 -2.95 6.18
CA LYS A 5 -3.32 -2.92 6.50
C LYS A 5 -2.86 -1.47 6.64
N LYS A 6 -2.10 -1.19 7.70
CA LYS A 6 -1.35 0.05 7.91
C LYS A 6 0.07 -0.34 8.23
N GLU A 7 1.03 0.22 7.50
CA GLU A 7 2.43 -0.15 7.61
C GLU A 7 3.22 1.03 8.16
N LEU A 8 3.90 0.84 9.29
CA LEU A 8 4.74 1.90 9.83
C LEU A 8 5.97 2.07 8.94
N LEU A 9 6.32 3.31 8.60
CA LEU A 9 7.60 3.59 7.97
C LEU A 9 8.60 3.97 9.05
N GLY A 10 9.81 3.42 8.98
CA GLY A 10 10.87 3.67 9.96
C GLY A 10 11.86 2.51 10.04
N ASN A 11 12.81 2.62 10.95
CA ASN A 11 13.82 1.60 11.20
C ASN A 11 13.26 0.49 12.11
N PHE A 12 12.33 -0.30 11.59
CA PHE A 12 11.64 -1.38 12.30
C PHE A 12 12.05 -2.73 11.74
N TYR A 13 12.12 -3.75 12.59
CA TYR A 13 12.38 -5.11 12.14
C TYR A 13 11.32 -5.56 11.12
N ARG A 14 11.78 -6.15 10.01
CA ARG A 14 10.91 -6.81 9.03
C ARG A 14 11.46 -8.20 8.74
N ASP A 15 10.56 -9.17 8.81
CA ASP A 15 10.90 -10.53 8.47
C ASP A 15 11.24 -10.63 6.97
N GLY A 16 12.37 -11.26 6.66
CA GLY A 16 12.88 -11.34 5.30
C GLY A 16 14.40 -11.35 5.23
N LYS A 17 14.91 -11.27 4.01
CA LYS A 17 16.34 -11.18 3.71
C LYS A 17 16.56 -10.11 2.66
N ILE A 18 17.65 -9.39 2.81
CA ILE A 18 18.12 -8.38 1.87
C ILE A 18 19.58 -8.68 1.53
N ASP A 19 20.01 -8.24 0.36
CA ASP A 19 21.43 -8.24 0.01
C ASP A 19 22.09 -7.00 0.63
N THR A 20 23.00 -7.21 1.57
CA THR A 20 23.68 -6.14 2.33
C THR A 20 25.12 -6.52 2.65
N GLN A 21 25.99 -5.51 2.76
CA GLN A 21 27.39 -5.70 3.12
C GLN A 21 27.63 -5.70 4.64
N GLU A 22 26.65 -5.19 5.41
CA GLU A 22 26.74 -5.05 6.86
C GLU A 22 25.41 -5.38 7.56
N THR A 23 25.48 -5.64 8.86
CA THR A 23 24.30 -5.87 9.71
C THR A 23 23.46 -4.59 9.79
N ILE A 24 22.18 -4.68 9.46
CA ILE A 24 21.23 -3.59 9.68
C ILE A 24 20.65 -3.73 11.09
N GLU A 25 20.98 -2.78 11.96
CA GLU A 25 20.35 -2.67 13.28
C GLU A 25 18.96 -2.04 13.13
N THR A 26 17.94 -2.70 13.68
CA THR A 26 16.54 -2.26 13.63
C THR A 26 15.95 -2.20 15.02
N ASN A 27 14.92 -1.38 15.22
CA ASN A 27 14.10 -1.46 16.43
C ASN A 27 13.37 -2.81 16.47
N ASP A 28 13.41 -3.48 17.61
CA ASP A 28 12.69 -4.74 17.85
C ASP A 28 11.19 -4.51 18.14
N HIS A 29 10.81 -3.29 18.52
CA HIS A 29 9.44 -2.88 18.78
C HIS A 29 8.97 -1.75 17.84
N ASP A 30 7.73 -1.88 17.39
CA ASP A 30 7.08 -0.97 16.45
C ASP A 30 6.32 0.17 17.17
N PHE A 31 7.05 1.02 17.88
CA PHE A 31 6.43 2.17 18.55
C PHE A 31 6.05 3.29 17.58
N SER A 32 4.81 3.77 17.67
CA SER A 32 4.32 4.86 16.81
C SER A 32 5.07 6.18 16.98
N SER A 33 5.74 6.42 18.10
CA SER A 33 6.58 7.59 18.32
C SER A 33 7.90 7.56 17.54
N ALA A 34 8.37 6.36 17.17
CA ALA A 34 9.60 6.16 16.40
C ALA A 34 9.38 6.11 14.89
N LYS A 35 8.13 6.22 14.42
CA LYS A 35 7.81 6.12 13.00
C LYS A 35 8.18 7.41 12.25
N ALA A 36 8.72 7.26 11.05
CA ALA A 36 8.85 8.33 10.08
C ALA A 36 7.50 8.62 9.37
N GLY A 37 6.59 7.65 9.35
CA GLY A 37 5.29 7.79 8.72
C GLY A 37 4.45 6.52 8.81
N THR A 38 3.34 6.49 8.09
CA THR A 38 2.51 5.30 7.94
C THR A 38 2.03 5.24 6.51
N VAL A 39 2.23 4.10 5.85
CA VAL A 39 1.64 3.80 4.54
C VAL A 39 0.31 3.10 4.75
N ILE A 40 -0.71 3.56 4.03
CA ILE A 40 -2.04 2.96 4.00
C ILE A 40 -2.29 2.41 2.59
N PRO A 41 -1.99 1.13 2.33
CA PRO A 41 -2.29 0.51 1.04
C PRO A 41 -3.81 0.45 0.82
N HIS A 42 -4.26 0.94 -0.35
CA HIS A 42 -5.60 0.72 -0.88
C HIS A 42 -5.50 -0.27 -2.03
N GLY A 43 -5.82 -1.53 -1.76
CA GLY A 43 -5.77 -2.61 -2.73
C GLY A 43 -7.11 -2.79 -3.45
N LEU A 44 -7.11 -2.74 -4.78
CA LEU A 44 -8.24 -3.17 -5.60
C LEU A 44 -7.89 -4.46 -6.31
N TYR A 45 -8.79 -5.44 -6.20
CA TYR A 45 -8.67 -6.72 -6.89
C TYR A 45 -9.80 -6.86 -7.88
N ASP A 46 -9.43 -6.95 -9.16
CA ASP A 46 -10.32 -7.25 -10.26
C ASP A 46 -10.43 -8.76 -10.44
N VAL A 47 -11.56 -9.29 -10.01
CA VAL A 47 -11.90 -10.72 -10.09
C VAL A 47 -12.05 -11.18 -11.55
N GLY A 48 -12.56 -10.32 -12.44
CA GLY A 48 -12.82 -10.65 -13.84
C GLY A 48 -11.53 -10.82 -14.65
N LYS A 49 -10.47 -10.10 -14.29
CA LYS A 49 -9.16 -10.16 -14.97
C LYS A 49 -8.08 -10.89 -14.17
N ASN A 50 -8.38 -11.29 -12.93
CA ASN A 50 -7.39 -11.83 -11.98
C ASN A 50 -6.17 -10.89 -11.85
N LYS A 51 -6.43 -9.59 -11.71
CA LYS A 51 -5.41 -8.55 -11.57
C LYS A 51 -5.64 -7.77 -10.29
N ALA A 52 -4.56 -7.35 -9.63
CA ALA A 52 -4.63 -6.45 -8.49
C ALA A 52 -3.84 -5.17 -8.78
N ILE A 53 -4.35 -4.06 -8.26
CA ILE A 53 -3.63 -2.79 -8.16
C ILE A 53 -3.58 -2.39 -6.69
N ILE A 54 -2.49 -1.76 -6.27
CA ILE A 54 -2.33 -1.24 -4.92
C ILE A 54 -1.90 0.21 -5.03
N ASN A 55 -2.70 1.10 -4.48
CA ASN A 55 -2.33 2.50 -4.30
C ASN A 55 -1.74 2.69 -2.91
N LEU A 56 -0.49 3.15 -2.85
CA LEU A 56 0.21 3.44 -1.60
C LEU A 56 0.09 4.94 -1.31
N ASN A 57 -0.42 5.28 -0.13
CA ASN A 57 -0.49 6.66 0.31
C ASN A 57 0.02 6.79 1.75
N THR A 58 0.41 7.99 2.13
CA THR A 58 0.84 8.34 3.50
C THR A 58 -0.17 9.24 4.22
N SER A 59 -1.39 9.33 3.69
CA SER A 59 -2.46 10.15 4.25
C SER A 59 -3.30 9.32 5.23
N HIS A 60 -4.54 9.73 5.47
CA HIS A 60 -5.50 9.05 6.32
C HIS A 60 -6.37 8.09 5.51
N ASP A 61 -6.84 7.04 6.17
CA ASP A 61 -7.81 6.10 5.63
C ASP A 61 -9.20 6.75 5.64
N THR A 62 -9.60 7.35 4.51
CA THR A 62 -10.87 8.06 4.34
C THR A 62 -11.62 7.57 3.11
N SER A 63 -12.95 7.79 3.10
CA SER A 63 -13.80 7.46 1.96
C SER A 63 -13.41 8.22 0.69
N GLU A 64 -12.94 9.45 0.83
CA GLU A 64 -12.46 10.26 -0.31
C GLU A 64 -11.25 9.59 -0.97
N LEU A 65 -10.28 9.14 -0.17
CA LEU A 65 -9.08 8.47 -0.68
C LEU A 65 -9.37 7.09 -1.30
N ALA A 66 -10.39 6.41 -0.77
CA ALA A 66 -10.94 5.20 -1.37
C ALA A 66 -11.54 5.46 -2.76
N CYS A 67 -12.34 6.52 -2.93
CA CYS A 67 -12.87 6.94 -4.23
C CYS A 67 -11.75 7.33 -5.20
N ASP A 68 -10.79 8.13 -4.75
CA ASP A 68 -9.64 8.54 -5.55
C ASP A 68 -8.83 7.32 -6.01
N SER A 69 -8.70 6.30 -5.17
CA SER A 69 -7.99 5.07 -5.52
C SER A 69 -8.70 4.26 -6.62
N ILE A 70 -10.02 4.21 -6.59
CA ILE A 70 -10.84 3.59 -7.65
C ILE A 70 -10.70 4.39 -8.95
N ALA A 71 -10.81 5.72 -8.88
CA ALA A 71 -10.67 6.61 -10.03
C ALA A 71 -9.29 6.46 -10.70
N ALA A 72 -8.21 6.46 -9.89
CA ALA A 72 -6.86 6.26 -10.38
C ALA A 72 -6.68 4.91 -11.09
N TRP A 73 -7.26 3.83 -10.55
CA TRP A 73 -7.26 2.53 -11.24
C TRP A 73 -8.02 2.58 -12.56
N TRP A 74 -9.19 3.22 -12.57
CA TRP A 74 -10.02 3.34 -13.76
C TRP A 74 -9.28 4.06 -14.89
N ASP A 75 -8.67 5.20 -14.58
CA ASP A 75 -7.92 6.02 -15.55
C ASP A 75 -6.65 5.32 -16.05
N GLN A 76 -5.95 4.57 -15.19
CA GLN A 76 -4.69 3.91 -15.56
C GLN A 76 -4.87 2.59 -16.31
N GLN A 77 -5.91 1.82 -15.99
CA GLN A 77 -6.08 0.46 -16.54
C GLN A 77 -7.54 0.08 -16.80
N GLY A 78 -8.46 0.49 -15.93
CA GLY A 78 -9.86 0.04 -16.00
C GLY A 78 -10.54 0.36 -17.34
N GLN A 79 -10.37 1.58 -17.85
CA GLN A 79 -10.92 1.98 -19.16
C GLN A 79 -10.39 1.13 -20.32
N ALA A 80 -9.11 0.77 -20.29
CA ALA A 80 -8.50 -0.06 -21.31
C ALA A 80 -8.91 -1.53 -21.20
N ASP A 81 -9.05 -2.05 -19.98
CA ASP A 81 -9.46 -3.45 -19.73
C ASP A 81 -10.95 -3.68 -19.98
N TYR A 82 -11.77 -2.61 -19.88
CA TYR A 82 -13.23 -2.60 -20.05
C TYR A 82 -13.71 -1.44 -20.95
N PRO A 83 -13.44 -1.49 -22.27
CA PRO A 83 -13.77 -0.40 -23.19
C PRO A 83 -15.28 -0.22 -23.45
N GLN A 84 -16.13 -1.07 -22.86
CA GLN A 84 -17.59 -1.08 -23.05
C GLN A 84 -18.35 -0.99 -21.71
N ALA A 85 -17.67 -0.59 -20.63
CA ALA A 85 -18.29 -0.38 -19.32
C ALA A 85 -19.18 0.87 -19.30
#